data_AF-A0A7C4TI71-F1
#
_entry.id   AF-A0A7C4TI71-F1
#
_cell.length_a   1.000
_cell.length_b   1.000
_cell.length_c   1.000
_cell.angle_alpha   90.00
_cell.angle_beta   90.00
_cell.angle_gamma   90.00
#
_symmetry.space_group_name_H-M   'P 1'
#
loop_
_entity.id
_entity.type
_entity.pdbx_description
1 polymer ?
#
loop_
_entity_poly.entity_id
_entity_poly.type
_entity_poly.pdbx_seq_one_letter_code
_entity_poly.pdbx_strand_id
1 'polypeptide(L)'
;MSSLTGHIFNGTVEDVGYAAFDKNGIPGRRYFQRAVDDYLDHHLHAFESGNSEKERHRSFSDYLRAHPQFVEKYGTMRARLAEGSP
;
A
#
# COMPACT_ATOMS: atom_id res chain seq x y z
N MET A 1 -10.03 -0.15 -25.13
CA MET A 1 -9.36 -1.45 -24.82
C MET A 1 -8.81 -1.55 -23.39
N SER A 2 -8.67 -0.45 -22.62
CA SER A 2 -8.13 -0.45 -21.26
C SER A 2 -9.02 -1.07 -20.15
N SER A 3 -10.28 -1.41 -20.43
CA SER A 3 -11.24 -1.82 -19.39
C SER A 3 -11.15 -3.33 -19.04
N LEU A 4 -10.95 -4.21 -20.02
CA LEU A 4 -10.97 -5.67 -19.81
C LEU A 4 -9.81 -6.18 -18.94
N THR A 5 -8.59 -5.69 -19.17
CA THR A 5 -7.39 -6.11 -18.42
C THR A 5 -7.48 -5.73 -16.94
N GLY A 6 -8.07 -4.58 -16.62
CA GLY A 6 -8.25 -4.14 -15.25
C GLY A 6 -9.26 -4.97 -14.45
N HIS A 7 -10.31 -5.48 -15.10
CA HIS A 7 -11.31 -6.33 -14.45
C HIS A 7 -10.78 -7.75 -14.22
N ILE A 8 -10.05 -8.31 -15.19
CA ILE A 8 -9.40 -9.64 -15.04
C ILE A 8 -8.36 -9.60 -13.91
N PHE A 9 -7.55 -8.54 -13.85
CA PHE A 9 -6.54 -8.40 -12.81
C PHE A 9 -7.16 -8.34 -11.40
N ASN A 10 -8.27 -7.61 -11.23
CA ASN A 10 -8.97 -7.58 -9.94
C ASN A 10 -9.46 -8.99 -9.55
N GLY A 11 -10.14 -9.70 -10.45
CA GLY A 11 -10.65 -11.05 -10.17
C GLY A 11 -9.57 -12.03 -9.70
N THR A 12 -8.40 -12.04 -10.37
CA THR A 12 -7.30 -12.94 -9.94
C THR A 12 -6.72 -12.61 -8.56
N VAL A 13 -6.73 -11.34 -8.18
CA VAL A 13 -6.22 -10.89 -6.87
C VAL A 13 -7.29 -11.13 -5.79
N GLU A 14 -8.56 -11.00 -6.15
CA GLU A 14 -9.70 -11.32 -5.29
C GLU A 14 -9.79 -12.82 -5.00
N ASP A 15 -9.52 -13.68 -5.98
CA ASP A 15 -9.51 -15.14 -5.83
C ASP A 15 -8.48 -15.65 -4.81
N VAL A 16 -7.41 -14.88 -4.55
CA VAL A 16 -6.40 -15.19 -3.53
C VAL A 16 -6.66 -14.50 -2.18
N GLY A 17 -7.89 -13.99 -1.98
CA GLY A 17 -8.40 -13.52 -0.70
C GLY A 17 -8.22 -12.02 -0.42
N TYR A 18 -7.95 -11.20 -1.43
CA TYR A 18 -7.88 -9.75 -1.26
C TYR A 18 -9.20 -9.07 -1.67
N ALA A 19 -9.63 -8.04 -0.94
CA ALA A 19 -10.69 -7.15 -1.39
C ALA A 19 -10.09 -6.01 -2.23
N ALA A 20 -10.66 -5.74 -3.40
CA ALA A 20 -10.28 -4.61 -4.25
C ALA A 20 -10.93 -3.30 -3.79
N PHE A 21 -10.12 -2.25 -3.78
CA PHE A 21 -10.53 -0.88 -3.50
C PHE A 21 -10.11 0.01 -4.67
N ASP A 22 -10.91 1.02 -4.97
CA ASP A 22 -10.57 2.04 -5.96
C ASP A 22 -9.33 2.87 -5.54
N LYS A 23 -9.07 3.98 -6.26
CA LYS A 23 -7.89 4.85 -6.12
C LYS A 23 -7.52 5.20 -4.66
N ASN A 24 -8.52 5.29 -3.77
CA ASN A 24 -8.36 5.53 -2.33
C ASN A 24 -7.35 6.67 -2.03
N GLY A 25 -7.45 7.77 -2.79
CA GLY A 25 -6.63 8.98 -2.62
C GLY A 25 -5.31 9.07 -3.40
N ILE A 26 -4.87 8.04 -4.14
CA ILE A 26 -3.63 8.10 -4.95
C ILE A 26 -3.94 7.86 -6.44
N PRO A 27 -3.65 8.82 -7.33
CA PRO A 27 -3.86 8.66 -8.78
C PRO A 27 -3.10 7.46 -9.36
N GLY A 28 -3.76 6.70 -10.22
CA GLY A 28 -3.15 5.56 -10.92
C GLY A 28 -2.81 4.34 -10.05
N ARG A 29 -3.21 4.35 -8.77
CA ARG A 29 -3.09 3.20 -7.87
C ARG A 29 -4.34 2.33 -7.92
N ARG A 30 -4.16 1.02 -7.99
CA ARG A 30 -5.16 0.03 -7.56
C ARG A 30 -4.77 -0.47 -6.18
N TYR A 31 -5.73 -0.47 -5.25
CA TYR A 31 -5.47 -0.81 -3.87
C TYR A 31 -6.21 -2.08 -3.50
N PHE A 32 -5.55 -3.00 -2.80
CA PHE A 32 -6.18 -4.21 -2.31
C PHE A 32 -5.79 -4.46 -0.85
N GLN A 33 -6.69 -5.10 -0.11
CA GLN A 33 -6.47 -5.46 1.28
C GLN A 33 -6.81 -6.91 1.52
N ARG A 34 -6.02 -7.61 2.33
CA ARG A 34 -6.38 -8.92 2.87
C ARG A 34 -6.53 -8.79 4.39
N ALA A 35 -7.64 -9.29 4.90
CA ALA A 35 -7.90 -9.39 6.33
C ALA A 35 -7.95 -10.86 6.76
N VAL A 36 -7.43 -11.14 7.96
CA VAL A 36 -7.50 -12.46 8.62
C VAL A 36 -8.05 -12.22 10.03
N ASP A 37 -9.13 -12.89 10.40
CA ASP A 37 -9.82 -12.71 11.70
C ASP A 37 -10.13 -11.23 12.02
N ASP A 38 -10.68 -10.50 11.06
CA ASP A 38 -10.97 -9.05 11.12
C ASP A 38 -9.75 -8.13 11.28
N TYR A 39 -8.53 -8.68 11.30
CA TYR A 39 -7.28 -7.92 11.28
C TYR A 39 -6.78 -7.71 9.86
N LEU A 40 -6.57 -6.45 9.51
CA LEU A 40 -5.95 -6.06 8.24
C LEU A 40 -4.48 -6.48 8.23
N ASP A 41 -4.20 -7.56 7.51
CA ASP A 41 -2.91 -8.24 7.53
C ASP A 41 -2.01 -7.74 6.39
N HIS A 42 -2.53 -7.61 5.17
CA HIS A 42 -1.72 -7.20 4.01
C HIS A 42 -2.38 -6.05 3.23
N HIS A 43 -1.54 -5.10 2.83
CA HIS A 43 -1.88 -4.02 1.91
C HIS A 43 -1.13 -4.23 0.60
N LEU A 44 -1.85 -4.29 -0.52
CA LEU A 44 -1.26 -4.36 -1.85
C LEU A 44 -1.52 -3.05 -2.60
N HIS A 45 -0.44 -2.37 -2.96
CA HIS A 45 -0.47 -1.16 -3.78
C HIS A 45 0.06 -1.48 -5.18
N ALA A 46 -0.82 -1.58 -6.17
CA ALA A 46 -0.45 -1.84 -7.55
C ALA A 46 -0.47 -0.55 -8.37
N PHE A 47 0.56 -0.36 -9.19
CA PHE A 47 0.74 0.78 -10.08
C PHE A 47 1.09 0.28 -11.48
N GLU A 48 0.71 1.02 -12.51
CA GLU A 48 1.18 0.76 -13.86
C GLU A 48 2.70 0.96 -13.98
N SER A 49 3.33 0.20 -14.87
CA SER A 49 4.77 0.35 -15.13
C SER A 49 5.07 1.77 -15.61
N GLY A 50 6.12 2.38 -15.06
CA GLY A 50 6.50 3.77 -15.36
C GLY A 50 5.75 4.84 -14.57
N ASN A 51 4.76 4.48 -13.74
CA ASN A 51 4.10 5.46 -12.87
C ASN A 51 5.04 5.96 -11.77
N SER A 52 5.28 7.28 -11.70
CA SER A 52 6.17 7.93 -10.74
C SER A 52 5.72 7.77 -9.28
N GLU A 53 4.42 7.57 -9.03
CA GLU A 53 3.90 7.33 -7.68
C GLU A 53 4.44 6.03 -7.07
N LYS A 54 4.79 5.04 -7.90
CA LYS A 54 5.46 3.81 -7.45
C LYS A 54 6.81 4.12 -6.81
N GLU A 55 7.60 4.98 -7.46
CA GLU A 55 8.91 5.39 -6.94
C GLU A 55 8.77 6.27 -5.71
N ARG A 56 7.80 7.19 -5.70
CA ARG A 56 7.48 7.98 -4.49
C ARG A 56 7.14 7.09 -3.29
N HIS A 57 6.33 6.05 -3.49
CA HIS A 57 5.97 5.12 -2.43
C HIS A 57 7.17 4.31 -1.93
N ARG A 58 8.03 3.87 -2.85
CA ARG A 58 9.26 3.11 -2.52
C ARG A 58 10.33 3.98 -1.85
N SER A 59 10.43 5.25 -2.25
CA SER A 59 11.45 6.21 -1.79
C SER A 59 11.48 6.35 -0.29
N PHE A 60 10.33 6.27 0.39
CA PHE A 60 10.27 6.34 1.85
C PHE A 60 11.04 5.20 2.52
N SER A 61 10.82 3.96 2.08
CA SER A 61 11.54 2.80 2.63
C SER A 61 13.02 2.85 2.30
N ASP A 62 13.37 3.25 1.07
CA ASP A 62 14.77 3.33 0.65
C ASP A 62 15.52 4.43 1.41
N TYR A 63 14.86 5.56 1.70
CA TYR A 63 15.40 6.62 2.56
C TYR A 63 15.70 6.10 3.97
N LEU A 64 14.75 5.41 4.61
CA LEU A 64 14.95 4.88 5.96
C LEU A 64 16.06 3.82 6.03
N ARG A 65 16.16 2.95 5.01
CA ARG A 65 17.26 1.97 4.93
C ARG A 65 18.62 2.64 4.79
N ALA A 66 18.70 3.71 4.00
CA ALA A 66 19.94 4.47 3.80
C ALA A 66 20.33 5.34 5.01
N HIS A 67 19.39 5.65 5.90
CA HIS A 67 19.61 6.52 7.05
C HIS A 67 19.09 5.91 8.37
N PRO A 68 19.82 4.93 8.95
CA PRO A 68 19.42 4.24 10.18
C PRO A 68 19.07 5.17 11.35
N GLN A 69 19.72 6.34 11.44
CA GLN A 69 19.45 7.35 12.47
C GLN A 69 18.04 7.95 12.43
N PHE A 70 17.31 7.81 11.32
CA PHE A 70 15.91 8.23 11.21
C PHE A 70 14.91 7.11 11.46
N VAL A 71 15.34 5.84 11.46
CA VAL A 71 14.46 4.69 11.70
C VAL A 71 13.87 4.76 13.10
N GLU A 72 14.70 5.02 14.12
CA GLU A 72 14.25 5.15 15.51
C GLU A 72 13.28 6.33 15.67
N LYS A 73 13.65 7.51 15.14
CA LYS A 73 12.82 8.71 15.21
C LYS A 73 11.44 8.49 14.59
N TYR A 74 11.40 7.84 13.42
CA TYR A 74 10.15 7.48 12.76
C TYR A 74 9.34 6.47 13.57
N GLY A 75 9.99 5.43 14.12
CA GLY A 75 9.35 4.43 14.97
C GLY A 75 8.72 5.04 16.23
N THR A 76 9.45 5.89 16.95
CA THR A 76 8.94 6.60 18.14
C THR A 76 7.77 7.50 17.79
N MET A 77 7.87 8.28 16.70
CA MET A 77 6.77 9.13 16.24
C MET A 77 5.52 8.29 15.94
N ARG A 78 5.68 7.16 15.24
CA ARG A 78 4.58 6.23 14.93
C ARG A 78 3.93 5.66 16.18
N ALA A 79 4.71 5.23 17.18
CA ALA A 79 4.19 4.68 18.42
C ALA A 79 3.36 5.72 19.19
N ARG A 80 3.87 6.94 19.34
CA ARG A 80 3.16 8.05 19.99
C ARG A 80 1.82 8.37 19.32
N LEU A 81 1.76 8.33 17.99
CA LEU A 81 0.53 8.58 17.25
C LEU A 81 -0.49 7.44 17.44
N ALA A 82 -0.03 6.20 17.56
CA ALA A 82 -0.89 5.05 17.83
C ALA A 82 -1.50 5.11 19.24
N GLU A 83 -0.71 5.51 20.26
CA GLU A 83 -1.19 5.68 21.64
C GLU A 83 -2.27 6.78 21.76
N GLY A 84 -2.20 7.80 20.91
CA GLY A 84 -3.15 8.92 20.90
C GLY A 84 -4.37 8.73 19.99
N SER A 85 -4.47 7.61 19.28
CA SER A 85 -5.57 7.30 18.37
C SER A 85 -6.47 6.23 18.99
N PRO A 86 -7.79 6.45 19.17
CA PRO A 86 -8.71 5.46 19.72
C PRO A 86 -8.92 4.25 18.80
#